data_AF-A0A0R1LPL4-F1
#
_entry.id   AF-A0A0R1LPL4-F1
#
_cell.length_a   1.000
_cell.length_b   1.000
_cell.length_c   1.000
_cell.angle_alpha   90.00
_cell.angle_beta   90.00
_cell.angle_gamma   90.00
#
_symmetry.space_group_name_H-M   'P 1'
#
loop_
_entity.id
_entity.type
_entity.pdbx_description
1 polymer ?
#
loop_
_entity_poly.entity_id
_entity_poly.type
_entity_poly.pdbx_seq_one_letter_code
_entity_poly.pdbx_strand_id
1 'polypeptide(L)'
;MNIGKFVERRKALRISQVKMCEGICTQSTLSKFESGGHIPSLVILTKLCARIGLTIDDLNESDTITANQLQAQLDDLEQELVMENYQGVLAGLSQIDEQQLDSILLKMQFYYLRGLLGALINQPPEEVLYDFSQILNDLDESHETIFTQLVYVGSGVMYNRMQQADRANFYFKKVHAFIKNVMKDEKLYFRRVGDNYLRLLTMVFFTASYYNGVGKLKQSKQLVATGVEICAQHHVTYFLPRLKFLAAKNAIEEGQEKAVVDRLINEVLAFARINENQVIEVKAAALTTRYAKGESLVDLTP
;
A
#
# COMPACT_ATOMS: atom_id res chain seq x y z
N MET A 1 -1.75 -3.76 -28.10
CA MET A 1 -2.87 -3.89 -29.06
C MET A 1 -2.82 -5.25 -29.74
N ASN A 2 -3.69 -6.16 -29.30
CA ASN A 2 -3.88 -7.52 -29.77
C ASN A 2 -4.67 -7.54 -31.09
N ILE A 3 -3.94 -7.43 -32.22
CA ILE A 3 -4.52 -7.54 -33.57
C ILE A 3 -5.10 -8.95 -33.80
N GLY A 4 -4.55 -9.99 -33.14
CA GLY A 4 -5.06 -11.36 -33.20
C GLY A 4 -6.51 -11.46 -32.74
N LYS A 5 -6.85 -10.86 -31.59
CA LYS A 5 -8.22 -10.80 -31.05
C LYS A 5 -9.21 -10.13 -32.02
N PHE A 6 -8.79 -9.05 -32.68
CA PHE A 6 -9.60 -8.41 -33.72
C PHE A 6 -9.90 -9.38 -34.88
N VAL A 7 -8.87 -10.07 -35.38
CA VAL A 7 -8.98 -11.02 -36.50
C VAL A 7 -9.84 -12.22 -36.12
N GLU A 8 -9.67 -12.77 -34.93
CA GLU A 8 -10.46 -13.90 -34.41
C GLU A 8 -11.93 -13.52 -34.28
N ARG A 9 -12.23 -12.36 -33.68
CA ARG A 9 -13.61 -11.88 -33.55
C ARG A 9 -14.29 -11.68 -34.90
N ARG A 10 -13.60 -11.08 -35.88
CA ARG A 10 -14.14 -10.93 -37.25
C ARG A 10 -14.42 -12.29 -37.88
N LYS A 11 -13.49 -13.24 -37.77
CA LYS A 11 -13.64 -14.60 -38.32
C LYS A 11 -14.78 -15.37 -37.64
N ALA A 12 -14.94 -15.24 -36.32
CA ALA A 12 -16.04 -15.84 -35.57
C ALA A 12 -17.42 -15.32 -36.04
N LEU A 13 -17.51 -14.03 -36.36
CA LEU A 13 -18.71 -13.41 -36.95
C LEU A 13 -18.88 -13.70 -38.45
N ARG A 14 -17.95 -14.42 -39.08
CA ARG A 14 -17.93 -14.77 -40.52
C ARG A 14 -18.03 -13.55 -41.45
N ILE A 15 -17.48 -12.41 -41.04
CA ILE A 15 -17.48 -11.16 -41.82
C ILE A 15 -16.23 -11.14 -42.73
N SER A 16 -16.40 -10.91 -44.04
CA SER A 16 -15.27 -10.76 -44.97
C SER A 16 -14.57 -9.41 -44.80
N GLN A 17 -13.29 -9.31 -45.18
CA GLN A 17 -12.55 -8.03 -45.13
C GLN A 17 -13.23 -6.93 -45.95
N VAL A 18 -13.77 -7.28 -47.13
CA VAL A 18 -14.50 -6.34 -48.00
C VAL A 18 -15.72 -5.75 -47.28
N LYS A 19 -16.51 -6.61 -46.62
CA LYS A 19 -17.67 -6.17 -45.83
C LYS A 19 -17.26 -5.40 -44.58
N MET A 20 -16.12 -5.75 -43.99
CA MET A 20 -15.60 -5.11 -42.80
C MET A 20 -15.12 -3.67 -43.07
N CYS A 21 -14.50 -3.41 -44.22
CA CYS A 21 -13.95 -2.09 -44.55
C CYS A 21 -14.99 -1.12 -45.18
N GLU A 22 -16.16 -1.61 -45.61
CA GLU A 22 -17.19 -0.83 -46.31
C GLU A 22 -17.58 0.46 -45.56
N GLY A 23 -17.40 1.62 -46.21
CA GLY A 23 -17.71 2.92 -45.60
C GLY A 23 -16.79 3.35 -44.45
N ILE A 24 -15.69 2.62 -44.18
CA ILE A 24 -14.72 2.95 -43.13
C ILE A 24 -13.32 3.17 -43.72
N CYS A 25 -12.80 2.22 -44.48
CA CYS A 25 -11.45 2.27 -45.07
C CYS A 25 -11.37 1.39 -46.33
N THR A 26 -10.20 1.32 -46.97
CA THR A 26 -10.00 0.40 -48.09
C THR A 26 -9.68 -1.01 -47.60
N GLN A 27 -9.99 -2.02 -48.41
CA GLN A 27 -9.65 -3.42 -48.10
C GLN A 27 -8.13 -3.61 -47.94
N SER A 28 -7.31 -2.84 -48.66
CA SER A 28 -5.85 -2.86 -48.50
C SER A 28 -5.39 -2.32 -47.15
N THR A 29 -6.03 -1.27 -46.62
CA THR A 29 -5.76 -0.75 -45.27
C THR A 29 -6.13 -1.78 -44.20
N LEU A 30 -7.30 -2.41 -44.31
CA LEU A 30 -7.70 -3.46 -43.37
C LEU A 30 -6.78 -4.68 -43.45
N SER A 31 -6.38 -5.11 -44.65
CA SER A 31 -5.46 -6.24 -44.82
C SER A 31 -4.09 -5.97 -44.19
N LYS A 32 -3.55 -4.76 -44.34
CA LYS A 32 -2.28 -4.37 -43.72
C LYS A 32 -2.39 -4.27 -42.20
N PHE A 33 -3.53 -3.84 -41.68
CA PHE A 33 -3.80 -3.86 -40.24
C PHE A 33 -3.84 -5.28 -39.71
N GLU A 34 -4.63 -6.17 -40.32
CA GLU A 34 -4.77 -7.57 -39.87
C GLU A 34 -3.48 -8.38 -39.98
N SER A 35 -2.58 -8.02 -40.89
CA SER A 35 -1.26 -8.65 -41.02
C SER A 35 -0.19 -8.02 -40.11
N GLY A 36 -0.54 -7.06 -39.24
CA GLY A 36 0.39 -6.36 -38.36
C GLY A 36 1.32 -5.36 -39.06
N GLY A 37 1.08 -5.05 -40.34
CA GLY A 37 1.97 -4.21 -41.16
C GLY A 37 1.70 -2.71 -41.07
N HIS A 38 0.48 -2.29 -40.67
CA HIS A 38 0.16 -0.87 -40.52
C HIS A 38 -1.03 -0.64 -39.59
N ILE A 39 -0.85 0.19 -38.56
CA ILE A 39 -1.93 0.59 -37.64
C ILE A 39 -2.70 1.78 -38.25
N PRO A 40 -4.01 1.64 -38.52
CA PRO A 40 -4.84 2.74 -39.01
C PRO A 40 -5.00 3.87 -37.98
N SER A 41 -5.50 5.03 -38.42
CA SER A 41 -5.82 6.12 -37.48
C SER A 41 -6.85 5.69 -36.44
N LEU A 42 -6.81 6.32 -35.26
CA LEU A 42 -7.72 6.02 -34.15
C LEU A 42 -9.19 6.08 -34.56
N VAL A 43 -9.56 7.03 -35.43
CA VAL A 43 -10.92 7.17 -35.98
C VAL A 43 -11.35 5.95 -36.79
N ILE A 44 -10.45 5.42 -37.64
CA ILE A 44 -10.72 4.23 -38.45
C ILE A 44 -10.80 3.00 -37.53
N LEU A 45 -9.86 2.87 -36.60
CA LEU A 45 -9.80 1.76 -35.66
C LEU A 45 -11.06 1.68 -34.79
N THR A 46 -11.52 2.82 -34.24
CA THR A 46 -12.76 2.89 -33.44
C THR A 46 -13.96 2.37 -34.23
N LYS A 47 -14.11 2.82 -35.48
CA LYS A 47 -15.21 2.39 -36.36
C LYS A 47 -15.15 0.91 -36.70
N LEU A 48 -13.94 0.39 -36.94
CA LEU A 48 -13.74 -1.05 -37.19
C LEU A 48 -14.09 -1.87 -35.95
N CYS A 49 -13.62 -1.50 -34.76
CA CYS A 49 -13.94 -2.21 -33.52
C CYS A 49 -15.46 -2.24 -33.26
N ALA A 50 -16.11 -1.07 -33.35
CA ALA A 50 -17.55 -0.95 -33.12
C ALA A 50 -18.38 -1.87 -34.03
N ARG A 51 -17.95 -2.08 -35.28
CA ARG A 51 -18.65 -2.93 -36.26
C ARG A 51 -18.68 -4.41 -35.88
N ILE A 52 -17.71 -4.89 -35.11
CA ILE A 52 -17.64 -6.29 -34.64
C ILE A 52 -17.99 -6.41 -33.14
N GLY A 53 -18.53 -5.34 -32.56
CA GLY A 53 -18.93 -5.27 -31.16
C GLY A 53 -17.74 -5.29 -30.21
N LEU A 54 -16.62 -4.67 -30.61
CA LEU A 54 -15.46 -4.44 -29.76
C LEU A 54 -15.27 -2.93 -29.51
N THR A 55 -14.60 -2.62 -28.41
CA THR A 55 -13.99 -1.32 -28.13
C THR A 55 -12.50 -1.35 -28.50
N ILE A 56 -11.85 -0.18 -28.54
CA ILE A 56 -10.39 -0.14 -28.67
C ILE A 56 -9.72 -0.76 -27.44
N ASP A 57 -10.33 -0.60 -26.26
CA ASP A 57 -9.84 -1.17 -25.01
C ASP A 57 -9.87 -2.70 -25.04
N ASP A 58 -10.88 -3.31 -25.68
CA ASP A 58 -10.93 -4.75 -25.90
C ASP A 58 -9.75 -5.25 -26.74
N LEU A 59 -9.22 -4.42 -27.67
CA LEU A 59 -8.00 -4.75 -28.42
C LEU A 59 -6.73 -4.48 -27.61
N ASN A 60 -6.81 -3.75 -26.52
CA ASN A 60 -5.70 -3.51 -25.61
C ASN A 60 -5.62 -4.57 -24.50
N GLU A 61 -6.62 -5.43 -24.36
CA GLU A 61 -6.53 -6.72 -23.67
C GLU A 61 -5.62 -7.69 -24.46
N SER A 62 -4.31 -7.40 -24.49
CA SER A 62 -3.30 -8.46 -24.43
C SER A 62 -3.24 -8.97 -23.00
N ASP A 63 -2.66 -10.16 -22.77
CA ASP A 63 -2.37 -10.76 -21.46
C ASP A 63 -1.47 -9.91 -20.52
N THR A 64 -1.31 -8.62 -20.82
CA THR A 64 -0.66 -7.61 -19.99
C THR A 64 -1.65 -7.07 -18.98
N ILE A 65 -1.32 -7.23 -17.70
CA ILE A 65 -2.03 -6.61 -16.58
C ILE A 65 -2.12 -5.10 -16.83
N THR A 66 -3.33 -4.55 -16.77
CA THR A 66 -3.52 -3.10 -16.97
C THR A 66 -2.98 -2.32 -15.77
N ALA A 67 -2.61 -1.05 -15.97
CA ALA A 67 -2.17 -0.17 -14.88
C ALA A 67 -3.22 -0.08 -13.74
N ASN A 68 -4.51 -0.14 -14.06
CA ASN A 68 -5.59 -0.13 -13.06
C ASN A 68 -5.65 -1.44 -12.26
N GLN A 69 -5.38 -2.59 -12.89
CA GLN A 69 -5.29 -3.87 -12.19
C GLN A 69 -4.05 -3.94 -11.30
N LEU A 70 -2.90 -3.44 -11.77
CA LEU A 70 -1.70 -3.32 -10.94
C LEU A 70 -1.92 -2.38 -9.76
N GLN A 71 -2.61 -1.25 -9.97
CA GLN A 71 -2.99 -0.33 -8.90
C GLN A 71 -3.83 -1.05 -7.83
N ALA A 72 -4.91 -1.73 -8.25
CA ALA A 72 -5.78 -2.47 -7.33
C ALA A 72 -5.01 -3.57 -6.59
N GLN A 73 -4.15 -4.31 -7.28
CA GLN A 73 -3.30 -5.33 -6.66
C GLN A 73 -2.35 -4.73 -5.62
N LEU A 74 -1.72 -3.59 -5.91
CA LEU A 74 -0.85 -2.91 -4.95
C LEU A 74 -1.63 -2.34 -3.77
N ASP A 75 -2.83 -1.82 -3.99
CA ASP A 75 -3.72 -1.32 -2.93
C ASP A 75 -4.16 -2.44 -1.98
N ASP A 76 -4.50 -3.61 -2.52
CA ASP A 76 -4.78 -4.81 -1.73
C ASP A 76 -3.56 -5.23 -0.90
N LEU A 77 -2.35 -5.14 -1.46
CA LEU A 77 -1.12 -5.42 -0.73
C LEU A 77 -0.83 -4.39 0.37
N GLU A 78 -1.19 -3.11 0.19
CA GLU A 78 -1.13 -2.13 1.28
C GLU A 78 -2.07 -2.52 2.42
N GLN A 79 -3.28 -2.97 2.09
CA GLN A 79 -4.25 -3.41 3.08
C GLN A 79 -3.76 -4.65 3.85
N GLU A 80 -3.21 -5.64 3.16
CA GLU A 80 -2.63 -6.84 3.77
C GLU A 80 -1.43 -6.50 4.67
N LEU A 81 -0.59 -5.53 4.27
CA LEU A 81 0.53 -5.05 5.07
C LEU A 81 0.06 -4.45 6.39
N VAL A 82 -1.00 -3.62 6.35
CA VAL A 82 -1.54 -3.04 7.58
C VAL A 82 -2.32 -4.04 8.43
N MET A 83 -2.78 -5.15 7.86
CA MET A 83 -3.37 -6.27 8.60
C MET A 83 -2.32 -7.21 9.19
N GLU A 84 -1.04 -6.94 8.97
CA GLU A 84 0.10 -7.78 9.36
C GLU A 84 0.17 -9.14 8.67
N ASN A 85 -0.48 -9.29 7.52
CA ASN A 85 -0.36 -10.47 6.68
C ASN A 85 0.90 -10.40 5.80
N TYR A 86 2.07 -10.34 6.43
CA TYR A 86 3.35 -10.16 5.74
C TYR A 86 3.65 -11.30 4.75
N GLN A 87 3.16 -12.51 5.01
CA GLN A 87 3.29 -13.65 4.09
C GLN A 87 2.50 -13.41 2.80
N GLY A 88 1.25 -12.93 2.91
CA GLY A 88 0.42 -12.55 1.77
C GLY A 88 1.06 -11.43 0.95
N VAL A 89 1.58 -10.39 1.63
CA VAL A 89 2.27 -9.28 0.95
C VAL A 89 3.51 -9.77 0.20
N LEU A 90 4.35 -10.60 0.83
CA LEU A 90 5.55 -11.17 0.20
C LEU A 90 5.18 -11.97 -1.06
N ALA A 91 4.19 -12.85 -0.94
CA ALA A 91 3.72 -13.66 -2.05
C ALA A 91 3.17 -12.78 -3.18
N GLY A 92 2.32 -11.80 -2.87
CA GLY A 92 1.73 -10.91 -3.87
C GLY A 92 2.76 -10.04 -4.60
N LEU A 93 3.73 -9.48 -3.87
CA LEU A 93 4.83 -8.70 -4.47
C LEU A 93 5.70 -9.56 -5.40
N SER A 94 5.91 -10.85 -5.07
CA SER A 94 6.70 -11.76 -5.92
C SER A 94 6.05 -12.07 -7.28
N GLN A 95 4.75 -11.83 -7.43
CA GLN A 95 4.02 -12.04 -8.67
C GLN A 95 3.98 -10.79 -9.57
N ILE A 96 4.41 -9.64 -9.05
CA ILE A 96 4.45 -8.40 -9.82
C ILE A 96 5.77 -8.35 -10.59
N ASP A 97 5.65 -8.31 -11.91
CA ASP A 97 6.78 -8.06 -12.80
C ASP A 97 7.04 -6.54 -12.85
N GLU A 98 8.20 -6.12 -12.37
CA GLU A 98 8.63 -4.72 -12.36
C GLU A 98 8.61 -4.08 -13.75
N GLN A 99 8.80 -4.87 -14.81
CA GLN A 99 8.77 -4.38 -16.20
C GLN A 99 7.38 -3.93 -16.64
N GLN A 100 6.33 -4.34 -15.93
CA GLN A 100 4.94 -3.96 -16.20
C GLN A 100 4.53 -2.67 -15.47
N LEU A 101 5.37 -2.17 -14.55
CA LEU A 101 5.12 -0.94 -13.80
C LEU A 101 5.52 0.29 -14.63
N ASP A 102 4.70 0.70 -15.59
CA ASP A 102 5.03 1.87 -16.44
C ASP A 102 4.86 3.22 -15.70
N SER A 103 3.97 3.27 -14.71
CA SER A 103 3.67 4.50 -13.96
C SER A 103 4.66 4.75 -12.84
N ILE A 104 5.17 5.99 -12.75
CA ILE A 104 6.02 6.45 -11.63
C ILE A 104 5.32 6.22 -10.28
N LEU A 105 4.01 6.47 -10.19
CA LEU A 105 3.24 6.24 -8.96
C LEU A 105 3.18 4.76 -8.58
N LEU A 106 2.96 3.87 -9.55
CA LEU A 106 2.94 2.43 -9.31
C LEU A 106 4.33 1.91 -8.88
N LYS A 107 5.40 2.40 -9.51
CA LYS A 107 6.77 2.09 -9.10
C LYS A 107 7.05 2.54 -7.67
N MET A 108 6.70 3.76 -7.30
CA MET A 108 6.88 4.24 -5.92
C MET A 108 6.06 3.41 -4.92
N GLN A 109 4.81 3.08 -5.25
CA GLN A 109 3.98 2.21 -4.42
C GLN A 109 4.62 0.83 -4.22
N PHE A 110 5.06 0.21 -5.30
CA PHE A 110 5.72 -1.09 -5.27
C PHE A 110 7.02 -1.07 -4.45
N TYR A 111 7.94 -0.15 -4.73
CA TYR A 111 9.24 -0.09 -4.04
C TYR A 111 9.09 0.24 -2.56
N TYR A 112 8.16 1.12 -2.17
CA TYR A 112 7.97 1.37 -0.73
C TYR A 112 7.38 0.13 -0.05
N LEU A 113 6.40 -0.55 -0.67
CA LEU A 113 5.79 -1.76 -0.11
C LEU A 113 6.83 -2.84 0.11
N ARG A 114 7.66 -3.11 -0.91
CA ARG A 114 8.72 -4.11 -0.86
C ARG A 114 9.78 -3.76 0.19
N GLY A 115 10.27 -2.51 0.19
CA GLY A 115 11.26 -2.06 1.16
C GLY A 115 10.74 -2.04 2.60
N LEU A 116 9.51 -1.56 2.83
CA LEU A 116 8.90 -1.56 4.17
C LEU A 116 8.65 -2.99 4.68
N LEU A 117 8.14 -3.88 3.82
CA LEU A 117 8.01 -5.30 4.15
C LEU A 117 9.36 -5.90 4.51
N GLY A 118 10.40 -5.65 3.69
CA GLY A 118 11.76 -6.12 3.93
C GLY A 118 12.30 -5.67 5.30
N ALA A 119 12.08 -4.40 5.65
CA ALA A 119 12.43 -3.87 6.97
C ALA A 119 11.67 -4.58 8.11
N LEU A 120 10.39 -4.92 7.92
CA LEU A 120 9.55 -5.56 8.92
C LEU A 120 9.92 -7.03 9.17
N ILE A 121 10.37 -7.74 8.13
CA ILE A 121 10.74 -9.16 8.19
C ILE A 121 12.24 -9.39 8.36
N ASN A 122 13.02 -8.35 8.67
CA ASN A 122 14.48 -8.39 8.83
C ASN A 122 15.24 -8.92 7.60
N GLN A 123 14.86 -8.48 6.40
CA GLN A 123 15.70 -8.70 5.21
C GLN A 123 17.06 -7.99 5.34
N PRO A 124 18.07 -8.41 4.56
CA PRO A 124 19.36 -7.74 4.54
C PRO A 124 19.20 -6.23 4.25
N PRO A 125 19.86 -5.33 5.01
CA PRO A 125 19.72 -3.89 4.85
C PRO A 125 20.01 -3.39 3.44
N GLU A 126 20.92 -4.04 2.71
CA GLU A 126 21.26 -3.74 1.32
C GLU A 126 20.06 -3.87 0.37
N GLU A 127 19.22 -4.90 0.54
CA GLU A 127 18.01 -5.12 -0.26
C GLU A 127 16.96 -4.05 0.05
N VAL A 128 16.75 -3.77 1.34
CA VAL A 128 15.82 -2.73 1.80
C VAL A 128 16.25 -1.34 1.31
N LEU A 129 17.54 -1.03 1.40
CA LEU A 129 18.10 0.23 0.94
C LEU A 129 18.06 0.37 -0.58
N TYR A 130 18.19 -0.74 -1.33
CA TYR A 130 18.04 -0.71 -2.78
C TYR A 130 16.65 -0.20 -3.16
N ASP A 131 15.59 -0.76 -2.58
CA ASP A 131 14.20 -0.32 -2.83
C ASP A 131 13.98 1.15 -2.44
N PHE A 132 14.48 1.56 -1.27
CA PHE A 132 14.38 2.95 -0.83
C PHE A 132 15.15 3.90 -1.75
N SER A 133 16.28 3.47 -2.31
CA SER A 133 17.08 4.29 -3.23
C SER A 133 16.35 4.55 -4.56
N GLN A 134 15.53 3.60 -5.05
CA GLN A 134 14.72 3.82 -6.25
C GLN A 134 13.78 5.02 -6.08
N ILE A 135 13.22 5.20 -4.88
CA ILE A 135 12.35 6.34 -4.59
C ILE A 135 13.18 7.60 -4.34
N LEU A 136 14.13 7.55 -3.41
CA LEU A 136 14.83 8.74 -2.92
C LEU A 136 15.77 9.40 -3.94
N ASN A 137 16.29 8.63 -4.90
CA ASN A 137 17.33 9.08 -5.83
C ASN A 137 16.89 9.12 -7.30
N ASP A 138 15.66 8.68 -7.62
CA ASP A 138 15.17 8.66 -9.01
C ASP A 138 13.69 9.11 -9.07
N LEU A 139 12.77 8.36 -8.44
CA LEU A 139 11.33 8.59 -8.62
C LEU A 139 10.77 9.81 -7.88
N ASP A 140 11.38 10.23 -6.77
CA ASP A 140 11.01 11.41 -5.97
C ASP A 140 12.25 12.07 -5.35
N GLU A 141 13.19 12.52 -6.18
CA GLU A 141 14.41 13.22 -5.75
C GLU A 141 14.14 14.47 -4.89
N SER A 142 12.97 15.12 -5.08
CA SER A 142 12.54 16.29 -4.31
C SER A 142 12.06 15.97 -2.89
N HIS A 143 11.81 14.69 -2.59
CA HIS A 143 11.36 14.18 -1.29
C HIS A 143 9.99 14.76 -0.86
N GLU A 144 9.14 15.06 -1.84
CA GLU A 144 7.88 15.79 -1.63
C GLU A 144 6.68 14.86 -1.46
N THR A 145 6.77 13.62 -1.94
CA THR A 145 5.63 12.70 -1.95
C THR A 145 5.44 12.00 -0.61
N ILE A 146 4.24 11.45 -0.42
CA ILE A 146 3.94 10.58 0.72
C ILE A 146 4.81 9.32 0.72
N PHE A 147 5.27 8.85 -0.45
CA PHE A 147 6.10 7.66 -0.58
C PHE A 147 7.48 7.87 0.05
N THR A 148 8.08 9.06 -0.09
CA THR A 148 9.33 9.38 0.62
C THR A 148 9.15 9.33 2.14
N GLN A 149 8.00 9.76 2.66
CA GLN A 149 7.72 9.68 4.10
C GLN A 149 7.56 8.22 4.56
N LEU A 150 6.97 7.35 3.73
CA LEU A 150 6.89 5.91 3.99
C LEU A 150 8.26 5.24 3.91
N VAL A 151 9.14 5.67 3.00
CA VAL A 151 10.55 5.24 2.97
C VAL A 151 11.26 5.62 4.28
N TYR A 152 11.00 6.80 4.83
CA TYR A 152 11.52 7.18 6.15
C TYR A 152 10.97 6.31 7.28
N VAL A 153 9.70 5.89 7.21
CA VAL A 153 9.16 4.89 8.16
C VAL A 153 9.95 3.59 8.07
N GLY A 154 10.09 3.02 6.87
CA GLY A 154 10.83 1.79 6.65
C GLY A 154 12.30 1.88 7.07
N SER A 155 12.96 3.00 6.78
CA SER A 155 14.32 3.29 7.23
C SER A 155 14.41 3.34 8.76
N GLY A 156 13.43 3.97 9.41
CA GLY A 156 13.33 4.02 10.86
C GLY A 156 13.19 2.63 11.49
N VAL A 157 12.30 1.80 10.94
CA VAL A 157 12.09 0.40 11.36
C VAL A 157 13.37 -0.42 11.19
N MET A 158 14.00 -0.36 10.01
CA MET A 158 15.24 -1.08 9.71
C MET A 158 16.36 -0.70 10.69
N TYR A 159 16.64 0.60 10.86
CA TYR A 159 17.70 1.05 11.76
C TYR A 159 17.39 0.74 13.23
N ASN A 160 16.12 0.74 13.64
CA ASN A 160 15.73 0.35 14.99
C ASN A 160 16.06 -1.12 15.26
N ARG A 161 15.75 -2.00 14.31
CA ARG A 161 16.07 -3.45 14.37
C ARG A 161 17.56 -3.73 14.37
N MET A 162 18.34 -2.90 13.67
CA MET A 162 19.80 -2.92 13.69
C MET A 162 20.40 -2.31 14.97
N GLN A 163 19.59 -1.91 15.95
CA GLN A 163 20.01 -1.23 17.19
C GLN A 163 20.76 0.10 16.95
N GLN A 164 20.54 0.73 15.79
CA GLN A 164 21.11 2.04 15.45
C GLN A 164 20.15 3.15 15.85
N ALA A 165 20.01 3.35 17.16
CA ALA A 165 18.99 4.22 17.77
C ALA A 165 19.01 5.66 17.24
N ASP A 166 20.19 6.25 17.02
CA ASP A 166 20.32 7.62 16.50
C ASP A 166 19.76 7.76 15.09
N ARG A 167 20.01 6.76 14.23
CA ARG A 167 19.49 6.75 12.85
C ARG A 167 17.98 6.51 12.84
N ALA A 168 17.49 5.57 13.64
CA ALA A 168 16.05 5.36 13.80
C ALA A 168 15.33 6.65 14.25
N ASN A 169 15.87 7.31 15.28
CA ASN A 169 15.34 8.58 15.80
C ASN A 169 15.32 9.68 14.74
N PHE A 170 16.36 9.76 13.90
CA PHE A 170 16.44 10.74 12.82
C PHE A 170 15.26 10.59 11.84
N TYR A 171 15.01 9.39 11.35
CA TYR A 171 13.91 9.16 10.40
C TYR A 171 12.53 9.34 11.04
N PHE A 172 12.30 8.79 12.23
CA PHE A 172 11.00 8.97 12.90
C PHE A 172 10.71 10.43 13.30
N LYS A 173 11.73 11.26 13.54
CA LYS A 173 11.54 12.71 13.70
C LYS A 173 11.06 13.39 12.42
N LYS A 174 11.59 13.00 11.25
CA LYS A 174 11.12 13.52 9.96
C LYS A 174 9.65 13.14 9.72
N VAL A 175 9.31 11.86 9.92
CA VAL A 175 7.94 11.36 9.76
C VAL A 175 6.99 12.08 10.72
N HIS A 176 7.35 12.25 12.00
CA HIS A 176 6.51 12.98 12.95
C HIS A 176 6.31 14.45 12.57
N ALA A 177 7.36 15.13 12.06
CA ALA A 177 7.24 16.50 11.57
C ALA A 177 6.27 16.59 10.39
N PHE A 178 6.31 15.62 9.47
CA PHE A 178 5.38 15.50 8.37
C PHE A 178 3.94 15.31 8.86
N ILE A 179 3.69 14.32 9.74
CA ILE A 179 2.37 14.08 10.34
C ILE A 179 1.83 15.37 10.97
N LYS A 180 2.64 16.05 11.78
CA LYS A 180 2.24 17.30 12.43
C LYS A 180 1.85 18.39 11.41
N ASN A 181 2.50 18.45 10.26
CA ASN A 181 2.16 19.41 9.22
C ASN A 181 0.86 19.03 8.50
N VAL A 182 0.62 17.74 8.22
CA VAL A 182 -0.64 17.24 7.68
C VAL A 182 -1.80 17.58 8.61
N MET A 183 -1.66 17.33 9.92
CA MET A 183 -2.72 17.57 10.91
C MET A 183 -3.06 19.05 11.14
N LYS A 184 -2.26 20.02 10.64
CA LYS A 184 -2.61 21.45 10.72
C LYS A 184 -3.78 21.81 9.81
N ASP A 185 -3.87 21.18 8.65
CA ASP A 185 -4.96 21.36 7.69
C ASP A 185 -5.20 20.05 6.92
N GLU A 186 -5.74 19.09 7.66
CA GLU A 186 -6.00 17.72 7.19
C GLU A 186 -6.91 17.71 5.94
N LYS A 187 -7.95 18.55 5.96
CA LYS A 187 -8.89 18.68 4.83
C LYS A 187 -8.21 19.18 3.57
N LEU A 188 -7.31 20.16 3.68
CA LEU A 188 -6.56 20.66 2.53
C LEU A 188 -5.58 19.60 2.01
N TYR A 189 -4.93 18.85 2.91
CA TYR A 189 -4.03 17.77 2.51
C TYR A 189 -4.76 16.70 1.71
N PHE A 190 -5.82 16.10 2.25
CA PHE A 190 -6.57 15.05 1.55
C PHE A 190 -7.25 15.54 0.28
N ARG A 191 -7.68 16.81 0.22
CA ARG A 191 -8.18 17.41 -1.03
C ARG A 191 -7.12 17.47 -2.13
N ARG A 192 -5.85 17.68 -1.77
CA ARG A 192 -4.74 17.83 -2.74
C ARG A 192 -4.17 16.49 -3.18
N VAL A 193 -4.01 15.55 -2.25
CA VAL A 193 -3.24 14.31 -2.47
C VAL A 193 -4.16 13.10 -2.73
N GLY A 194 -5.47 13.23 -2.47
CA GLY A 194 -6.42 12.12 -2.56
C GLY A 194 -6.47 11.30 -1.27
N ASP A 195 -7.26 10.22 -1.29
CA ASP A 195 -7.61 9.42 -0.12
C ASP A 195 -6.47 8.51 0.35
N ASN A 196 -5.47 9.10 1.02
CA ASN A 196 -4.24 8.43 1.48
C ASN A 196 -4.23 8.16 2.99
N TYR A 197 -5.40 8.08 3.63
CA TYR A 197 -5.49 7.90 5.08
C TYR A 197 -4.76 6.63 5.54
N LEU A 198 -4.74 5.57 4.73
CA LEU A 198 -4.08 4.31 5.06
C LEU A 198 -2.57 4.49 5.23
N ARG A 199 -1.94 5.21 4.31
CA ARG A 199 -0.53 5.56 4.34
C ARG A 199 -0.22 6.49 5.51
N LEU A 200 -1.11 7.42 5.83
CA LEU A 200 -1.00 8.26 7.02
C LEU A 200 -1.10 7.44 8.32
N LEU A 201 -2.04 6.50 8.40
CA LEU A 201 -2.19 5.58 9.52
C LEU A 201 -0.93 4.72 9.71
N THR A 202 -0.33 4.23 8.63
CA THR A 202 0.95 3.53 8.66
C THR A 202 2.05 4.39 9.28
N MET A 203 2.20 5.64 8.82
CA MET A 203 3.17 6.59 9.41
C MET A 203 2.90 6.83 10.90
N VAL A 204 1.64 7.07 11.27
CA VAL A 204 1.21 7.30 12.66
C VAL A 204 1.52 6.12 13.55
N PHE A 205 1.14 4.90 13.13
CA PHE A 205 1.34 3.68 13.90
C PHE A 205 2.82 3.40 14.15
N PHE A 206 3.65 3.39 13.11
CA PHE A 206 5.07 3.07 13.27
C PHE A 206 5.82 4.15 14.08
N THR A 207 5.48 5.43 13.88
CA THR A 207 6.07 6.51 14.70
C THR A 207 5.64 6.40 16.16
N ALA A 208 4.39 6.03 16.43
CA ALA A 208 3.89 5.81 17.78
C ALA A 208 4.54 4.58 18.43
N SER A 209 4.71 3.48 17.68
CA SER A 209 5.40 2.25 18.12
C SER A 209 6.83 2.56 18.52
N TYR A 210 7.55 3.29 17.66
CA TYR A 210 8.91 3.72 17.96
C TYR A 210 9.00 4.55 19.24
N TYR A 211 8.13 5.55 19.41
CA TYR A 211 8.12 6.35 20.63
C TYR A 211 7.74 5.56 21.88
N ASN A 212 6.85 4.59 21.78
CA ASN A 212 6.62 3.66 22.87
C ASN A 212 7.91 2.90 23.21
N GLY A 213 8.57 2.31 22.21
CA GLY A 213 9.81 1.53 22.40
C GLY A 213 10.98 2.31 23.00
N VAL A 214 11.06 3.62 22.79
CA VAL A 214 12.08 4.50 23.41
C VAL A 214 11.59 5.23 24.67
N GLY A 215 10.46 4.81 25.26
CA GLY A 215 9.93 5.34 26.53
C GLY A 215 9.25 6.71 26.41
N LYS A 216 9.03 7.21 25.21
CA LYS A 216 8.32 8.48 24.91
C LYS A 216 6.80 8.28 24.88
N LEU A 217 6.25 7.75 25.97
CA LEU A 217 4.86 7.28 26.07
C LEU A 217 3.84 8.39 25.77
N LYS A 218 4.08 9.63 26.23
CA LYS A 218 3.21 10.78 25.93
C LYS A 218 3.07 11.03 24.42
N GLN A 219 4.16 10.94 23.68
CA GLN A 219 4.17 11.17 22.23
C GLN A 219 3.52 10.01 21.49
N SER A 220 3.78 8.77 21.94
CA SER A 220 3.09 7.58 21.43
C SER A 220 1.58 7.69 21.61
N LYS A 221 1.11 8.04 22.82
CA LYS A 221 -0.31 8.20 23.14
C LYS A 221 -0.99 9.28 22.30
N GLN A 222 -0.33 10.41 22.06
CA GLN A 222 -0.83 11.46 21.18
C GLN A 222 -1.05 10.95 19.74
N LEU A 223 -0.05 10.26 19.18
CA LEU A 223 -0.15 9.68 17.85
C LEU A 223 -1.21 8.58 17.77
N VAL A 224 -1.32 7.72 18.79
CA VAL A 224 -2.38 6.70 18.86
C VAL A 224 -3.76 7.35 18.85
N ALA A 225 -3.96 8.44 19.61
CA ALA A 225 -5.22 9.18 19.60
C ALA A 225 -5.52 9.75 18.21
N THR A 226 -4.54 10.35 17.54
CA THR A 226 -4.66 10.81 16.15
C THR A 226 -5.05 9.68 15.20
N GLY A 227 -4.41 8.52 15.31
CA GLY A 227 -4.74 7.37 14.47
C GLY A 227 -6.17 6.86 14.68
N VAL A 228 -6.64 6.82 15.94
CA VAL A 228 -8.02 6.41 16.27
C VAL A 228 -9.03 7.42 15.71
N GLU A 229 -8.73 8.72 15.76
CA GLU A 229 -9.57 9.76 15.16
C GLU A 229 -9.68 9.60 13.64
N ILE A 230 -8.55 9.39 12.94
CA ILE A 230 -8.55 9.12 11.49
C ILE A 230 -9.39 7.88 11.18
N CYS A 231 -9.21 6.78 11.93
CA CYS A 231 -10.00 5.56 11.73
C CYS A 231 -11.50 5.80 11.95
N ALA A 232 -11.88 6.62 12.92
CA ALA A 232 -13.27 6.94 13.20
C ALA A 232 -13.89 7.80 12.08
N GLN A 233 -13.15 8.77 11.56
CA GLN A 233 -13.62 9.65 10.48
C GLN A 233 -13.76 8.92 9.13
N HIS A 234 -12.85 7.99 8.83
CA HIS A 234 -12.81 7.24 7.57
C HIS A 234 -13.41 5.82 7.66
N HIS A 235 -13.99 5.45 8.80
CA HIS A 235 -14.59 4.13 9.05
C HIS A 235 -13.62 2.94 8.85
N VAL A 236 -12.34 3.11 9.21
CA VAL A 236 -11.27 2.12 9.01
C VAL A 236 -11.19 1.17 10.21
N THR A 237 -12.17 0.28 10.35
CA THR A 237 -12.27 -0.62 11.50
C THR A 237 -11.15 -1.65 11.59
N TYR A 238 -10.57 -2.04 10.45
CA TYR A 238 -9.54 -3.08 10.36
C TYR A 238 -8.19 -2.65 10.93
N PHE A 239 -7.92 -1.34 11.00
CA PHE A 239 -6.66 -0.80 11.54
C PHE A 239 -6.71 -0.55 13.06
N LEU A 240 -7.92 -0.37 13.62
CA LEU A 240 -8.14 -0.12 15.05
C LEU A 240 -7.50 -1.17 15.99
N PRO A 241 -7.49 -2.49 15.70
CA PRO A 241 -6.84 -3.47 16.57
C PRO A 241 -5.38 -3.12 16.88
N ARG A 242 -4.61 -2.66 15.89
CA ARG A 242 -3.19 -2.28 16.03
C ARG A 242 -3.02 -1.05 16.92
N LEU A 243 -3.84 -0.02 16.69
CA LEU A 243 -3.79 1.21 17.48
C LEU A 243 -4.21 0.97 18.93
N LYS A 244 -5.27 0.18 19.15
CA LYS A 244 -5.74 -0.18 20.48
C LYS A 244 -4.74 -1.08 21.21
N PHE A 245 -4.02 -1.94 20.48
CA PHE A 245 -2.96 -2.76 21.05
C PHE A 245 -1.83 -1.87 21.60
N LEU A 246 -1.40 -0.89 20.80
CA LEU A 246 -0.39 0.07 21.24
C LEU A 246 -0.90 0.98 22.38
N ALA A 247 -2.19 1.32 22.40
CA ALA A 247 -2.80 2.03 23.52
C ALA A 247 -2.73 1.22 24.82
N ALA A 248 -3.05 -0.08 24.76
CA ALA A 248 -2.97 -0.98 25.90
C ALA A 248 -1.51 -1.11 26.40
N LYS A 249 -0.55 -1.28 25.48
CA LYS A 249 0.88 -1.31 25.80
C LYS A 249 1.34 -0.02 26.50
N ASN A 250 1.00 1.14 25.94
CA ASN A 250 1.28 2.44 26.56
C ASN A 250 0.69 2.55 27.97
N ALA A 251 -0.57 2.11 28.17
CA ALA A 251 -1.22 2.16 29.48
C ALA A 251 -0.53 1.28 30.52
N ILE A 252 -0.06 0.09 30.13
CA ILE A 252 0.69 -0.80 31.01
C ILE A 252 2.02 -0.17 31.42
N GLU A 253 2.79 0.36 30.46
CA GLU A 253 4.10 0.97 30.73
C GLU A 253 4.00 2.31 31.49
N GLU A 254 2.88 3.04 31.35
CA GLU A 254 2.56 4.21 32.17
C GLU A 254 2.13 3.84 33.62
N GLY A 255 1.92 2.56 33.92
CA GLY A 255 1.43 2.12 35.23
C GLY A 255 -0.03 2.52 35.51
N GLN A 256 -0.87 2.59 34.45
CA GLN A 256 -2.28 2.92 34.59
C GLN A 256 -3.04 1.86 35.39
N GLU A 257 -4.19 2.26 35.93
CA GLU A 257 -5.06 1.35 36.68
C GLU A 257 -5.46 0.13 35.85
N LYS A 258 -5.53 -1.03 36.53
CA LYS A 258 -5.89 -2.31 35.90
C LYS A 258 -7.20 -2.22 35.10
N ALA A 259 -8.20 -1.50 35.60
CA ALA A 259 -9.47 -1.31 34.91
C ALA A 259 -9.32 -0.62 33.53
N VAL A 260 -8.38 0.32 33.41
CA VAL A 260 -8.07 1.00 32.14
C VAL A 260 -7.41 0.03 31.17
N VAL A 261 -6.46 -0.76 31.65
CA VAL A 261 -5.75 -1.78 30.86
C VAL A 261 -6.72 -2.85 30.37
N ASP A 262 -7.55 -3.41 31.25
CA ASP A 262 -8.53 -4.45 30.93
C ASP A 262 -9.53 -3.96 29.87
N ARG A 263 -10.01 -2.71 29.99
CA ARG A 263 -10.88 -2.10 28.98
C ARG A 263 -10.19 -2.01 27.61
N LEU A 264 -8.93 -1.55 27.57
CA LEU A 264 -8.19 -1.43 26.32
C LEU A 264 -7.94 -2.79 25.67
N ILE A 265 -7.59 -3.82 26.45
CA ILE A 265 -7.43 -5.19 25.95
C ILE A 265 -8.74 -5.73 25.38
N ASN A 266 -9.88 -5.46 26.03
CA ASN A 266 -11.20 -5.85 25.49
C ASN A 266 -11.50 -5.14 24.16
N GLU A 267 -11.17 -3.86 24.03
CA GLU A 267 -11.30 -3.13 22.75
C GLU A 267 -10.43 -3.76 21.66
N VAL A 268 -9.17 -4.14 21.97
CA VAL A 268 -8.29 -4.86 21.04
C VAL A 268 -8.94 -6.13 20.52
N LEU A 269 -9.42 -6.98 21.42
CA LEU A 269 -10.04 -8.26 21.05
C LEU A 269 -11.34 -8.06 20.27
N ALA A 270 -12.17 -7.07 20.63
CA ALA A 270 -13.40 -6.78 19.93
C ALA A 270 -13.15 -6.39 18.46
N PHE A 271 -12.23 -5.45 18.22
CA PHE A 271 -11.89 -5.06 16.86
C PHE A 271 -11.12 -6.17 16.13
N ALA A 272 -10.25 -6.92 16.80
CA ALA A 272 -9.51 -8.00 16.15
C ALA A 272 -10.47 -9.08 15.61
N ARG A 273 -11.46 -9.50 16.41
CA ARG A 273 -12.43 -10.53 16.02
C ARG A 273 -13.37 -10.10 14.90
N ILE A 274 -13.82 -8.85 14.91
CA ILE A 274 -14.69 -8.32 13.83
C ILE A 274 -13.95 -8.31 12.48
N ASN A 275 -12.63 -8.12 12.49
CA ASN A 275 -11.82 -8.08 11.28
C ASN A 275 -11.01 -9.37 11.06
N GLU A 276 -11.34 -10.46 11.76
CA GLU A 276 -10.67 -11.76 11.66
C GLU A 276 -9.13 -11.70 11.81
N ASN A 277 -8.61 -10.73 12.58
CA ASN A 277 -7.18 -10.50 12.75
C ASN A 277 -6.59 -11.39 13.87
N GLN A 278 -6.29 -12.64 13.51
CA GLN A 278 -5.71 -13.62 14.44
C GLN A 278 -4.33 -13.20 14.98
N VAL A 279 -3.53 -12.49 14.19
CA VAL A 279 -2.19 -12.01 14.59
C VAL A 279 -2.31 -11.10 15.81
N ILE A 280 -3.24 -10.14 15.79
CA ILE A 280 -3.46 -9.23 16.91
C ILE A 280 -4.07 -9.95 18.12
N GLU A 281 -4.93 -10.95 17.93
CA GLU A 281 -5.44 -11.76 19.05
C GLU A 281 -4.30 -12.48 19.79
N VAL A 282 -3.35 -13.07 19.05
CA VAL A 282 -2.17 -13.72 19.65
C VAL A 282 -1.30 -12.69 20.39
N LYS A 283 -1.08 -11.51 19.81
CA LYS A 283 -0.34 -10.43 20.49
C LYS A 283 -1.05 -9.96 21.76
N ALA A 284 -2.38 -9.82 21.74
CA ALA A 284 -3.17 -9.43 22.90
C ALA A 284 -3.09 -10.46 24.04
N ALA A 285 -3.09 -11.75 23.71
CA ALA A 285 -2.88 -12.83 24.68
C ALA A 285 -1.46 -12.78 25.28
N ALA A 286 -0.43 -12.53 24.45
CA ALA A 286 0.93 -12.33 24.91
C ALA A 286 1.07 -11.11 25.83
N LEU A 287 0.48 -9.97 25.44
CA LEU A 287 0.44 -8.74 26.23
C LEU A 287 -0.18 -8.98 27.61
N THR A 288 -1.33 -9.65 27.65
CA THR A 288 -2.04 -9.98 28.91
C THR A 288 -1.19 -10.87 29.81
N THR A 289 -0.55 -11.89 29.22
CA THR A 289 0.31 -12.83 29.96
C THR A 289 1.52 -12.13 30.55
N ARG A 290 2.21 -11.30 29.76
CA ARG A 290 3.39 -10.56 30.22
C ARG A 290 3.04 -9.51 31.26
N TYR A 291 1.91 -8.81 31.09
CA TYR A 291 1.41 -7.86 32.08
C TYR A 291 1.15 -8.52 33.44
N ALA A 292 0.49 -9.68 33.45
CA ALA A 292 0.21 -10.42 34.69
C ALA A 292 1.49 -10.90 35.40
N LYS A 293 2.57 -11.13 34.66
CA LYS A 293 3.88 -11.58 35.18
C LYS A 293 4.87 -10.45 35.46
N GLY A 294 4.56 -9.21 35.07
CA GLY A 294 5.50 -8.09 35.15
C GLY A 294 6.71 -8.23 34.19
N GLU A 295 6.53 -8.90 33.06
CA GLU A 295 7.58 -9.13 32.06
C GLU A 295 7.69 -7.97 31.06
N SER A 296 8.85 -7.84 30.41
CA SER A 296 9.10 -6.82 29.38
C SER A 296 8.16 -6.93 28.18
N LEU A 297 7.66 -5.79 27.70
CA LEU A 297 6.75 -5.71 26.55
C LEU A 297 7.44 -5.29 25.24
N VAL A 298 8.76 -5.05 25.27
CA VAL A 298 9.51 -4.39 24.18
C VAL A 298 9.24 -5.03 22.81
N ASP A 299 9.28 -6.36 22.72
CA ASP A 299 9.20 -7.09 21.44
C ASP A 299 7.77 -7.35 20.93
N LEU A 300 6.75 -6.83 21.60
CA LEU A 300 5.36 -7.05 21.19
C LEU A 300 4.90 -6.12 20.05
N THR A 301 5.72 -5.14 19.70
CA THR A 301 5.49 -4.21 18.59
C THR A 301 6.71 -4.14 17.69
N PRO A 302 6.53 -3.99 16.36
CA PRO A 302 7.64 -3.88 15.42
C PRO A 302 8.45 -2.59 15.56
#